data_AF-A0A973L348-F1
#
_entry.id   AF-A0A973L348-F1
#
_cell.length_a   1.000
_cell.length_b   1.000
_cell.length_c   1.000
_cell.angle_alpha   90.00
_cell.angle_beta   90.00
_cell.angle_gamma   90.00
#
_symmetry.space_group_name_H-M   'P 1'
#
loop_
_entity.id
_entity.type
_entity.pdbx_description
1 polymer ?
#
loop_
_entity_poly.entity_id
_entity_poly.type
_entity_poly.pdbx_seq_one_letter_code
_entity_poly.pdbx_strand_id
1 'polypeptide(L)'
;MTITLPAPPPRIARLPRNKVGYPVPWFVATVDGEPDFRVVGLGKMNGAITFRCCWICGGSLINRTLGAAATQYAYVVGPMCA
;
A
#
# COMPACT_ATOMS: atom_id res chain seq x y z
N MET A 1 -24.94 -5.34 -18.46
CA MET A 1 -23.81 -6.28 -18.48
C MET A 1 -23.03 -6.09 -17.18
N THR A 2 -22.96 -7.11 -16.33
CA THR A 2 -22.23 -7.03 -15.07
C THR A 2 -20.80 -7.52 -15.33
N ILE A 3 -19.81 -6.64 -15.20
CA ILE A 3 -18.40 -7.03 -15.31
C ILE A 3 -18.00 -7.71 -14.01
N THR A 4 -17.62 -8.99 -14.10
CA THR A 4 -17.03 -9.72 -12.99
C THR A 4 -15.54 -9.39 -12.91
N LEU A 5 -15.11 -8.76 -11.81
CA LEU A 5 -13.70 -8.51 -11.54
C LEU A 5 -13.03 -9.78 -11.02
N PRO A 6 -11.73 -9.99 -11.32
CA PRO A 6 -10.97 -11.08 -10.72
C PRO A 6 -10.89 -10.91 -9.20
N ALA A 7 -10.69 -12.03 -8.50
CA ALA A 7 -10.46 -11.99 -7.07
C ALA A 7 -9.23 -11.12 -6.74
N PRO A 8 -9.27 -10.33 -5.66
CA PRO A 8 -8.15 -9.48 -5.28
C PRO A 8 -6.93 -10.35 -4.92
N PRO A 9 -5.70 -9.87 -5.20
CA PRO A 9 -4.49 -10.57 -4.77
C PRO A 9 -4.50 -10.83 -3.26
N PRO A 10 -3.96 -11.96 -2.76
CA PRO A 10 -4.04 -12.33 -1.34
C PRO A 10 -3.52 -11.27 -0.37
N ARG A 11 -2.49 -10.49 -0.77
CA ARG A 11 -1.95 -9.40 0.06
C ARG A 11 -2.91 -8.20 0.18
N ILE A 12 -3.71 -7.95 -0.84
CA ILE A 12 -4.73 -6.89 -0.83
C ILE A 12 -5.99 -7.38 -0.09
N ALA A 13 -6.35 -8.65 -0.26
CA ALA A 13 -7.51 -9.25 0.40
C ALA A 13 -7.44 -9.23 1.94
N ARG A 14 -6.23 -9.15 2.51
CA ARG A 14 -5.95 -9.09 3.96
C ARG A 14 -6.01 -7.68 4.55
N LEU A 15 -6.10 -6.64 3.71
CA LEU A 15 -6.11 -5.27 4.20
C LEU A 15 -7.42 -4.98 4.97
N PRO A 16 -7.36 -4.12 6.00
CA PRO A 16 -8.55 -3.56 6.60
C PRO A 16 -9.46 -2.94 5.53
N ARG A 17 -10.77 -2.95 5.76
CA ARG A 17 -11.74 -2.35 4.84
C ARG A 17 -12.32 -1.08 5.45
N ASN A 18 -12.57 -0.06 4.62
CA ASN A 18 -13.31 1.12 5.04
C ASN A 18 -14.81 0.80 5.19
N LYS A 19 -15.61 1.78 5.61
CA LYS A 19 -17.05 1.63 5.81
C LYS A 19 -17.83 1.19 4.56
N VAL A 20 -17.32 1.48 3.37
CA VAL A 20 -17.93 1.13 2.08
C VAL A 20 -17.42 -0.23 1.57
N GLY A 21 -16.48 -0.86 2.29
CA GLY A 21 -15.93 -2.17 1.96
C GLY A 21 -14.69 -2.14 1.06
N TYR A 22 -14.13 -0.98 0.73
CA TYR A 22 -12.88 -0.91 -0.04
C TYR A 22 -11.67 -1.25 0.84
N PRO A 23 -10.70 -2.04 0.35
CA PRO A 23 -9.46 -2.28 1.07
C PRO A 23 -8.71 -0.95 1.26
N VAL A 24 -8.22 -0.71 2.47
CA VAL A 24 -7.45 0.49 2.85
C VAL A 24 -5.97 0.20 2.60
N PRO A 25 -5.32 0.87 1.63
CA PRO A 25 -3.89 0.72 1.40
C PRO A 25 -3.06 1.07 2.63
N TRP A 26 -1.93 0.40 2.81
CA TRP A 26 -1.07 0.55 3.97
C TRP A 26 -0.56 1.98 4.19
N PHE A 27 -0.35 2.76 3.12
CA PHE A 27 0.14 4.13 3.20
C PHE A 27 -0.89 5.13 3.75
N VAL A 28 -2.18 4.79 3.70
CA VAL A 28 -3.27 5.72 4.00
C VAL A 28 -3.22 6.19 5.45
N ALA A 29 -3.38 7.49 5.65
CA ALA A 29 -3.51 8.09 6.97
C ALA A 29 -4.88 7.81 7.58
N THR A 30 -4.93 7.77 8.90
CA THR A 30 -6.18 7.91 9.65
C THR A 30 -6.32 9.37 10.07
N VAL A 31 -7.42 10.01 9.67
CA VAL A 31 -7.78 11.39 10.02
C VAL A 31 -9.14 11.34 10.70
N ASP A 32 -9.24 11.88 11.92
CA ASP A 32 -10.46 11.87 12.73
C ASP A 32 -11.08 10.46 12.91
N GLY A 33 -10.23 9.44 13.00
CA GLY A 33 -10.65 8.05 13.16
C GLY A 33 -10.99 7.31 11.86
N GLU A 34 -10.97 7.98 10.71
CA GLU A 34 -11.32 7.40 9.40
C GLU A 34 -10.13 7.37 8.42
N PRO A 35 -10.06 6.39 7.51
CA PRO A 35 -9.03 6.37 6.48
C PRO A 35 -9.24 7.48 5.44
N ASP A 36 -8.27 8.39 5.29
CA ASP A 36 -8.27 9.41 4.23
C ASP A 36 -7.32 8.99 3.10
N PHE A 37 -7.90 8.49 2.01
CA PHE A 37 -7.17 7.97 0.84
C PHE A 37 -6.34 9.04 0.10
N ARG A 38 -6.53 10.32 0.43
CA ARG A 38 -5.78 11.45 -0.15
C ARG A 38 -4.50 11.75 0.62
N VAL A 39 -4.35 11.22 1.84
CA VAL A 39 -3.28 11.60 2.76
C VAL A 39 -2.39 10.40 3.07
N VAL A 40 -1.07 10.60 3.00
CA VAL A 40 -0.09 9.61 3.46
C VAL A 40 0.07 9.72 4.96
N GLY A 41 -0.05 8.60 5.66
CA GLY A 41 0.18 8.53 7.10
C GLY A 41 1.62 8.94 7.46
N LEU A 42 1.77 9.56 8.62
CA LEU A 42 3.07 10.01 9.12
C LEU A 42 4.09 8.87 9.12
N GLY A 43 5.26 9.12 8.54
CA GLY A 43 6.37 8.15 8.48
C GLY A 43 6.17 6.98 7.52
N LYS A 44 5.01 6.83 6.85
CA LYS A 44 4.74 5.72 5.93
C LYS A 44 5.68 5.74 4.72
N MET A 45 5.98 6.92 4.18
CA MET A 45 6.94 7.07 3.07
C MET A 45 8.33 6.57 3.44
N ASN A 46 8.91 7.13 4.51
CA ASN A 46 10.22 6.72 5.00
C ASN A 46 10.23 5.24 5.39
N GLY A 47 9.17 4.75 6.03
CA GLY A 47 9.03 3.33 6.39
C GLY A 47 9.03 2.41 5.16
N ALA A 48 8.29 2.76 4.10
CA ALA A 48 8.24 1.95 2.89
C ALA A 48 9.61 1.85 2.22
N ILE A 49 10.34 2.97 2.13
CA ILE A 49 11.66 3.01 1.50
C ILE A 49 12.68 2.25 2.36
N THR A 50 12.76 2.56 3.66
CA THR A 50 13.71 1.97 4.60
C THR A 50 13.52 0.46 4.74
N PHE A 51 12.27 0.01 4.93
CA PHE A 51 11.97 -1.40 5.15
C PHE A 51 11.62 -2.17 3.87
N ARG A 52 11.66 -1.49 2.71
CA ARG A 52 11.33 -2.04 1.40
C ARG A 52 9.97 -2.72 1.38
N CYS A 53 8.96 -1.97 1.76
CA CYS A 53 7.58 -2.45 1.82
C CYS A 53 6.78 -1.94 0.61
N CYS A 54 5.88 -2.77 0.11
CA CYS A 54 4.95 -2.38 -0.94
C CYS A 54 4.10 -1.20 -0.48
N TRP A 55 4.02 -0.17 -1.31
CA TRP A 55 3.24 1.04 -1.03
C TRP A 55 1.77 0.76 -0.68
N ILE A 56 1.17 -0.23 -1.36
CA ILE A 56 -0.25 -0.54 -1.23
C ILE A 56 -0.53 -1.56 -0.14
N CYS A 57 0.17 -2.69 -0.12
CA CYS A 57 -0.16 -3.79 0.81
C CYS A 57 0.73 -3.84 2.06
N GLY A 58 1.79 -3.04 2.13
CA GLY A 58 2.75 -3.05 3.25
C GLY A 58 3.64 -4.29 3.33
N GLY A 59 3.45 -5.29 2.47
CA GLY A 59 4.27 -6.50 2.45
C GLY A 59 5.69 -6.24 1.91
N SER A 60 6.67 -7.01 2.38
CA SER A 60 8.07 -6.88 1.92
C SER A 60 8.19 -7.07 0.41
N LEU A 61 8.99 -6.21 -0.22
CA LEU A 61 9.40 -6.29 -1.62
C LEU A 61 10.75 -6.99 -1.77
N ILE A 62 11.46 -7.31 -0.69
CA ILE A 62 12.75 -7.97 -0.76
C ILE A 62 12.60 -9.32 -1.46
N ASN A 63 13.37 -9.49 -2.55
CA ASN A 63 13.47 -10.77 -3.24
C ASN A 63 14.13 -11.79 -2.30
N ARG A 64 13.42 -12.88 -1.97
CA ARG A 64 13.93 -13.91 -1.06
C ARG A 64 14.97 -14.83 -1.69
N THR A 65 15.05 -14.88 -3.02
CA THR A 65 16.01 -15.69 -3.77
C THR A 65 17.31 -14.92 -4.05
N LEU A 66 17.19 -13.67 -4.48
CA LEU A 66 18.33 -12.81 -4.84
C LEU A 66 18.76 -11.84 -3.71
N GLY A 67 18.02 -11.85 -2.60
CA GLY A 67 18.31 -11.06 -1.42
C GLY A 67 18.04 -9.56 -1.57
N ALA A 68 18.50 -8.82 -0.56
CA ALA A 68 18.36 -7.37 -0.47
C ALA A 68 19.16 -6.61 -1.54
N ALA A 69 20.14 -7.20 -2.21
CA ALA A 69 20.94 -6.50 -3.22
C ALA A 69 20.27 -6.43 -4.60
N ALA A 70 19.25 -7.27 -4.86
CA ALA A 70 18.49 -7.26 -6.11
C ALA A 70 17.40 -6.18 -6.11
N THR A 71 17.82 -4.91 -6.08
CA THR A 71 16.92 -3.76 -5.91
C THR A 71 16.75 -2.98 -7.19
N GLN A 72 15.67 -3.28 -7.93
CA GLN A 72 15.06 -2.33 -8.86
C GLN A 72 13.61 -2.11 -8.42
N TYR A 73 13.42 -1.47 -7.26
CA TYR A 73 12.08 -1.05 -6.79
C TYR A 73 11.96 0.44 -6.99
N ALA A 74 11.00 0.85 -7.81
CA ALA A 74 10.60 2.24 -7.94
C ALA A 74 9.32 2.45 -7.11
N TYR A 75 9.33 3.46 -6.26
CA TYR A 75 8.12 3.95 -5.61
C TYR A 75 7.61 5.13 -6.44
N VAL A 76 6.38 5.01 -6.93
CA VAL A 76 5.72 6.11 -7.63
C VAL A 76 4.62 6.62 -6.72
N VAL A 77 4.72 7.90 -6.39
CA VAL A 77 3.70 8.63 -5.66
C VAL A 77 3.09 9.64 -6.63
N GLY A 78 1.76 9.66 -6.73
CA GLY A 78 1.06 10.61 -7.61
C GLY A 78 1.25 12.05 -7.15
N PRO A 79 0.67 13.04 -7.85
CA PRO A 79 0.63 14.41 -7.35
C PRO A 79 -0.11 14.40 -6.02
N MET A 80 0.64 14.52 -4.93
CA MET A 80 0.11 14.71 -3.59
C MET A 80 0.55 16.08 -3.14
N CYS A 81 -0.32 16.78 -2.43
CA CYS A 81 0.05 18.02 -1.77
C CYS A 81 1.15 17.68 -0.75
N ALA A 82 2.32 18.31 -0.91
CA ALA A 82 3.45 18.23 0.02
C ALA A 82 3.44 19.42 0.98
#